data_AF-A0A0D3LA92-F1
#
_entry.id   AF-A0A0D3LA92-F1
#
_cell.length_a   1.000
_cell.length_b   1.000
_cell.length_c   1.000
_cell.angle_alpha   90.00
_cell.angle_beta   90.00
_cell.angle_gamma   90.00
#
_symmetry.space_group_name_H-M   'P 1'
#
loop_
_entity.id
_entity.type
_entity.pdbx_description
1 polymer ?
#
loop_
_entity_poly.entity_id
_entity_poly.type
_entity_poly.pdbx_seq_one_letter_code
_entity_poly.pdbx_strand_id
1 'polypeptide(L)'
;MLDDGTSGLWSVKRMGGLAIIQDPIDAAFPAMPANVLEYVKVDYQVPIAQLAALLFSLVGETTPKKPKIPTKELGLLEMEVVIATQDNAFQMGIIQMGELTPFTCPDCHGALTQLKEGKIMRFRCHTGHAFTISALLAEVTESVEDNLWQAMRSLEESNMLLEKLGQHFTKEGQIGEAELFQTKAQQMAKQARLIHDAIFAQQILSADVRLDKQHTPKKARKG
;
A
#
# COMPACT_ATOMS: atom_id res chain seq x y z
N MET A 1 -2.99 4.43 -3.49
CA MET A 1 -4.00 5.08 -4.36
C MET A 1 -3.43 5.75 -5.63
N LEU A 2 -2.11 5.96 -5.74
CA LEU A 2 -1.48 6.65 -6.89
C LEU A 2 -1.32 5.77 -8.15
N ASP A 3 -1.30 4.44 -7.99
CA ASP A 3 -0.95 3.52 -9.09
C ASP A 3 -2.13 3.06 -9.94
N ASP A 4 -3.37 3.24 -9.44
CA ASP A 4 -4.56 2.77 -10.14
C ASP A 4 -4.82 3.58 -11.41
N GLY A 5 -4.61 4.91 -11.35
CA GLY A 5 -4.67 5.79 -12.51
C GLY A 5 -3.61 5.47 -13.56
N THR A 6 -2.38 5.12 -13.16
CA THR A 6 -1.31 4.70 -14.06
C THR A 6 -1.65 3.39 -14.77
N SER A 7 -2.15 2.40 -14.04
CA SER A 7 -2.56 1.12 -14.60
C SER A 7 -3.71 1.28 -15.59
N GLY A 8 -4.76 2.01 -15.22
CA GLY A 8 -5.90 2.26 -16.10
C GLY A 8 -5.49 2.95 -17.39
N LEU A 9 -4.64 3.99 -17.30
CA LEU A 9 -4.17 4.72 -18.46
C LEU A 9 -3.20 3.89 -19.33
N TRP A 10 -2.40 3.01 -18.73
CA TRP A 10 -1.59 2.03 -19.44
C TRP A 10 -2.47 1.06 -20.27
N SER A 11 -3.55 0.54 -19.65
CA SER A 11 -4.53 -0.31 -20.32
C SER A 11 -5.22 0.41 -21.48
N VAL A 12 -5.63 1.67 -21.31
CA VAL A 12 -6.18 2.51 -22.40
C VAL A 12 -5.19 2.63 -23.56
N LYS A 13 -3.91 2.94 -23.26
CA LYS A 13 -2.88 3.14 -24.28
C LYS A 13 -2.61 1.86 -25.08
N ARG A 14 -2.57 0.71 -24.40
CA ARG A 14 -2.41 -0.60 -25.02
C ARG A 14 -3.58 -0.97 -25.94
N MET A 15 -4.79 -0.53 -25.58
CA MET A 15 -5.99 -0.69 -26.41
C MET A 15 -6.04 0.24 -27.63
N GLY A 16 -4.97 1.03 -27.85
CA GLY A 16 -4.90 2.02 -28.92
C GLY A 16 -5.62 3.32 -28.60
N GLY A 17 -6.01 3.53 -27.34
CA GLY A 17 -6.55 4.79 -26.87
C GLY A 17 -5.47 5.87 -26.77
N LEU A 18 -5.92 7.13 -26.79
CA LEU A 18 -5.08 8.28 -26.49
C LEU A 18 -4.90 8.40 -24.97
N ALA A 19 -3.67 8.61 -24.54
CA ALA A 19 -3.31 8.84 -23.15
C ALA A 19 -3.10 10.34 -22.92
N ILE A 20 -3.96 10.94 -22.10
CA ILE A 20 -3.92 12.36 -21.74
C ILE A 20 -3.73 12.45 -20.23
N ILE A 21 -2.83 13.32 -19.79
CA ILE A 21 -2.66 13.67 -18.38
C ILE A 21 -2.76 15.19 -18.18
N GLN A 22 -3.15 15.60 -16.98
CA GLN A 22 -2.91 16.97 -16.53
C GLN A 22 -1.43 17.17 -16.24
N ASP A 23 -0.89 18.35 -16.57
CA ASP A 23 0.49 18.71 -16.24
C ASP A 23 0.75 18.59 -14.72
N PRO A 24 1.80 17.85 -14.29
CA PRO A 24 2.13 17.71 -12.87
C PRO A 24 2.32 19.02 -12.12
N ILE A 25 2.74 20.09 -12.79
CA ILE A 25 2.97 21.41 -12.18
C ILE A 25 1.64 22.07 -11.76
N ASP A 26 0.58 21.81 -12.50
CA ASP A 26 -0.75 22.41 -12.32
C ASP A 26 -1.75 21.41 -11.69
N ALA A 27 -1.34 20.16 -11.49
CA ALA A 27 -2.16 19.13 -10.87
C ALA A 27 -2.30 19.34 -9.36
N ALA A 28 -3.53 19.19 -8.84
CA ALA A 28 -3.79 19.20 -7.39
C ALA A 28 -3.02 18.08 -6.65
N PHE A 29 -2.72 16.98 -7.34
CA PHE A 29 -1.91 15.86 -6.83
C PHE A 29 -0.79 15.55 -7.83
N PRO A 30 0.35 16.29 -7.83
CA PRO A 30 1.42 16.16 -8.83
C PRO A 30 2.01 14.76 -8.97
N ALA A 31 2.01 13.99 -7.88
CA ALA A 31 2.54 12.63 -7.85
C ALA A 31 1.78 11.67 -8.80
N MET A 32 0.47 11.87 -9.02
CA MET A 32 -0.32 11.02 -9.93
C MET A 32 0.14 11.12 -11.41
N PRO A 33 0.10 12.29 -12.07
CA PRO A 33 0.55 12.41 -13.45
C PRO A 33 2.06 12.20 -13.60
N ALA A 34 2.86 12.51 -12.57
CA ALA A 34 4.30 12.20 -12.58
C ALA A 34 4.56 10.69 -12.63
N ASN A 35 3.81 9.90 -11.84
CA ASN A 35 3.87 8.44 -11.87
C ASN A 35 3.49 7.88 -13.25
N VAL A 36 2.44 8.41 -13.88
CA VAL A 36 2.05 8.01 -15.25
C VAL A 36 3.20 8.17 -16.24
N LEU A 37 3.90 9.31 -16.21
CA LEU A 37 4.97 9.63 -17.15
C LEU A 37 6.16 8.65 -17.07
N GLU A 38 6.34 7.97 -15.94
CA GLU A 38 7.40 6.97 -15.78
C GLU A 38 7.07 5.65 -16.53
N TYR A 39 5.80 5.26 -16.55
CA TYR A 39 5.38 3.92 -17.00
C TYR A 39 4.58 3.92 -18.31
N VAL A 40 3.96 5.03 -18.68
CA VAL A 40 3.04 5.14 -19.83
C VAL A 40 3.55 6.18 -20.82
N LYS A 41 3.56 5.83 -22.10
CA LYS A 41 3.80 6.81 -23.17
C LYS A 41 2.56 7.69 -23.35
N VAL A 42 2.59 8.85 -22.72
CA VAL A 42 1.52 9.86 -22.79
C VAL A 42 1.57 10.58 -24.14
N ASP A 43 0.40 10.86 -24.72
CA ASP A 43 0.28 11.61 -25.98
C ASP A 43 0.17 13.12 -25.73
N TYR A 44 -0.56 13.49 -24.66
CA TYR A 44 -0.79 14.89 -24.30
C TYR A 44 -0.58 15.11 -22.80
N GLN A 45 0.26 16.08 -22.48
CA GLN A 45 0.42 16.65 -21.16
C GLN A 45 0.03 18.13 -21.25
N VAL A 46 -1.06 18.52 -20.58
CA VAL A 46 -1.58 19.90 -20.68
C VAL A 46 -2.05 20.42 -19.31
N PRO A 47 -1.98 21.75 -19.05
CA PRO A 47 -2.62 22.36 -17.89
C PRO A 47 -4.15 22.17 -17.90
N ILE A 48 -4.79 22.23 -16.74
CA ILE A 48 -6.24 22.02 -16.60
C ILE A 48 -7.05 22.99 -17.46
N ALA A 49 -6.57 24.23 -17.59
CA ALA A 49 -7.21 25.27 -18.39
C ALA A 49 -7.28 24.93 -19.89
N GLN A 50 -6.41 24.04 -20.38
CA GLN A 50 -6.35 23.62 -21.77
C GLN A 50 -7.02 22.27 -22.01
N LEU A 51 -7.26 21.48 -20.94
CA LEU A 51 -7.75 20.12 -21.05
C LEU A 51 -9.13 20.05 -21.73
N ALA A 52 -10.04 20.97 -21.40
CA ALA A 52 -11.37 21.03 -22.00
C ALA A 52 -11.32 21.31 -23.52
N ALA A 53 -10.48 22.25 -23.94
CA ALA A 53 -10.31 22.60 -25.35
C ALA A 53 -9.69 21.44 -26.15
N LEU A 54 -8.70 20.75 -25.57
CA LEU A 54 -8.09 19.56 -26.14
C LEU A 54 -9.11 18.41 -26.30
N LEU A 55 -9.91 18.14 -25.27
CA LEU A 55 -10.95 17.11 -25.36
C LEU A 55 -11.96 17.43 -26.46
N PHE A 56 -12.37 18.70 -26.59
CA PHE A 56 -13.28 19.14 -27.65
C PHE A 56 -12.69 18.91 -29.06
N SER A 57 -11.40 19.21 -29.27
CA SER A 57 -10.78 18.96 -30.56
C SER A 57 -10.68 17.47 -30.88
N LEU A 58 -10.28 16.65 -29.90
CA LEU A 58 -10.07 15.21 -30.09
C LEU A 58 -11.36 14.43 -30.36
N VAL A 59 -12.49 14.85 -29.78
CA VAL A 59 -13.80 14.20 -30.04
C VAL A 59 -14.24 14.35 -31.50
N GLY A 60 -13.78 15.39 -32.20
CA GLY A 60 -14.05 15.62 -33.62
C GLY A 60 -13.15 14.84 -34.59
N GLU A 61 -12.09 14.18 -34.10
CA GLU A 61 -11.10 13.49 -34.94
C GLU A 61 -11.53 12.06 -35.27
N THR A 62 -11.20 11.59 -36.48
CA THR A 62 -11.37 10.19 -36.86
C THR A 62 -10.32 9.33 -36.18
N THR A 63 -10.76 8.33 -35.41
CA THR A 63 -9.85 7.43 -34.68
C THR A 63 -9.21 6.37 -35.59
N PRO A 64 -7.93 6.00 -35.34
CA PRO A 64 -7.32 4.87 -36.04
C PRO A 64 -8.07 3.57 -35.76
N LYS A 65 -7.94 2.58 -36.65
CA LYS A 65 -8.48 1.23 -36.39
C LYS A 65 -7.87 0.66 -35.11
N LYS A 66 -8.73 0.11 -34.24
CA LYS A 66 -8.33 -0.56 -32.99
C LYS A 66 -7.16 -1.53 -33.27
N PRO A 67 -6.07 -1.47 -32.49
CA PRO A 67 -4.97 -2.42 -32.64
C PRO A 67 -5.49 -3.85 -32.41
N LYS A 68 -4.93 -4.82 -33.16
CA LYS A 68 -5.17 -6.24 -32.88
C LYS A 68 -4.36 -6.63 -31.65
N ILE A 69 -5.06 -6.93 -30.57
CA ILE A 69 -4.45 -7.30 -29.30
C ILE A 69 -4.52 -8.83 -29.18
N PRO A 70 -3.43 -9.51 -28.77
CA PRO A 70 -3.43 -10.96 -28.61
C PRO A 70 -4.53 -11.43 -27.65
N THR A 71 -5.16 -12.56 -27.94
CA THR A 71 -6.32 -13.09 -27.18
C THR A 71 -6.02 -13.31 -25.70
N LYS A 72 -4.78 -13.69 -25.36
CA LYS A 72 -4.30 -13.84 -23.98
C LYS A 72 -4.29 -12.51 -23.21
N GLU A 73 -4.09 -11.40 -23.91
CA GLU A 73 -4.06 -10.06 -23.33
C GLU A 73 -5.47 -9.48 -23.17
N LEU A 74 -6.39 -9.79 -24.09
CA LEU A 74 -7.81 -9.47 -23.93
C LEU A 74 -8.39 -10.15 -22.67
N GLY A 75 -8.07 -11.41 -22.42
CA GLY A 75 -8.53 -12.12 -21.22
C GLY A 75 -8.05 -11.48 -19.91
N LEU A 76 -6.84 -10.90 -19.88
CA LEU A 76 -6.34 -10.17 -18.71
C LEU A 76 -7.08 -8.84 -18.50
N LEU A 77 -7.48 -8.16 -19.58
CA LEU A 77 -8.20 -6.88 -19.50
C LEU A 77 -9.69 -7.07 -19.17
N GLU A 78 -10.37 -8.03 -19.78
CA GLU A 78 -11.74 -8.41 -19.43
C GLU A 78 -11.82 -8.78 -17.94
N MET A 79 -10.79 -9.43 -17.43
CA MET A 79 -10.64 -9.74 -16.01
C MET A 79 -10.42 -8.51 -15.13
N GLU A 80 -9.59 -7.52 -15.53
CA GLU A 80 -9.46 -6.25 -14.79
C GLU A 80 -10.81 -5.52 -14.67
N VAL A 81 -11.58 -5.50 -15.75
CA VAL A 81 -12.91 -4.89 -15.78
C VAL A 81 -13.87 -5.63 -14.85
N VAL A 82 -13.88 -6.97 -14.87
CA VAL A 82 -14.76 -7.78 -14.02
C VAL A 82 -14.37 -7.68 -12.52
N ILE A 83 -13.08 -7.59 -12.21
CA ILE A 83 -12.59 -7.38 -10.83
C ILE A 83 -12.98 -5.97 -10.34
N ALA A 84 -12.86 -4.93 -11.19
CA ALA A 84 -13.29 -3.58 -10.84
C ALA A 84 -14.81 -3.48 -10.60
N THR A 85 -15.62 -4.38 -11.19
CA THR A 85 -17.08 -4.42 -11.02
C THR A 85 -17.57 -5.22 -9.79
N GLN A 86 -16.70 -5.56 -8.84
CA GLN A 86 -17.03 -6.28 -7.58
C GLN A 86 -17.57 -7.71 -7.73
N ASP A 87 -17.23 -8.42 -8.81
CA ASP A 87 -17.56 -9.85 -8.89
C ASP A 87 -16.57 -10.70 -8.08
N ASN A 88 -17.03 -11.87 -7.60
CA ASN A 88 -16.35 -12.65 -6.56
C ASN A 88 -14.98 -13.18 -7.01
N ALA A 89 -13.90 -12.46 -6.66
CA ALA A 89 -12.49 -12.71 -7.02
C ALA A 89 -12.03 -14.18 -6.91
N PHE A 90 -12.56 -14.92 -5.93
CA PHE A 90 -12.25 -16.34 -5.73
C PHE A 90 -12.80 -17.23 -6.87
N GLN A 91 -14.02 -16.99 -7.34
CA GLN A 91 -14.65 -17.76 -8.43
C GLN A 91 -13.97 -17.49 -9.77
N MET A 92 -13.28 -16.36 -9.90
CA MET A 92 -12.55 -15.99 -11.12
C MET A 92 -11.21 -16.72 -11.27
N GLY A 93 -10.74 -17.47 -10.27
CA GLY A 93 -9.48 -18.22 -10.38
C GLY A 93 -8.23 -17.35 -10.36
N ILE A 94 -8.26 -16.18 -9.71
CA ILE A 94 -7.12 -15.24 -9.60
C ILE A 94 -5.82 -15.94 -9.16
N ILE A 95 -5.92 -16.93 -8.27
CA ILE A 95 -4.77 -17.72 -7.82
C ILE A 95 -4.03 -18.40 -8.99
N GLN A 96 -4.77 -18.84 -10.01
CA GLN A 96 -4.27 -19.60 -11.16
C GLN A 96 -3.76 -18.68 -12.29
N MET A 97 -3.95 -17.37 -12.17
CA MET A 97 -3.68 -16.39 -13.23
C MET A 97 -2.28 -15.77 -13.14
N GLY A 98 -1.55 -16.03 -12.06
CA GLY A 98 -0.21 -15.54 -11.83
C GLY A 98 0.67 -16.55 -11.11
N GLU A 99 1.80 -16.08 -10.60
CA GLU A 99 2.72 -16.89 -9.81
C GLU A 99 2.33 -16.79 -8.33
N LEU A 100 2.08 -17.94 -7.68
CA LEU A 100 1.82 -17.96 -6.24
C LEU A 100 3.07 -17.54 -5.48
N THR A 101 2.91 -16.66 -4.50
CA THR A 101 4.02 -16.14 -3.70
C THR A 101 3.96 -16.62 -2.25
N PRO A 102 5.07 -16.58 -1.51
CA PRO A 102 5.06 -16.81 -0.07
C PRO A 102 4.54 -15.61 0.74
N PHE A 103 4.18 -14.50 0.08
CA PHE A 103 3.67 -13.31 0.77
C PHE A 103 2.18 -13.45 1.09
N THR A 104 1.78 -12.86 2.21
CA THR A 104 0.39 -12.81 2.66
C THR A 104 -0.17 -11.40 2.56
N CYS A 105 -1.45 -11.31 2.24
CA CYS A 105 -2.20 -10.07 2.22
C CYS A 105 -2.24 -9.44 3.62
N PRO A 106 -1.78 -8.19 3.83
CA PRO A 106 -1.84 -7.52 5.12
C PRO A 106 -3.28 -7.41 5.67
N ASP A 107 -4.26 -7.22 4.79
CA ASP A 107 -5.67 -7.02 5.20
C ASP A 107 -6.39 -8.31 5.62
N CYS A 108 -6.14 -9.42 4.89
CA CYS A 108 -6.92 -10.66 5.05
C CYS A 108 -6.10 -11.91 5.34
N HIS A 109 -4.77 -11.77 5.43
CA HIS A 109 -3.82 -12.85 5.72
C HIS A 109 -3.82 -14.01 4.71
N GLY A 110 -4.54 -13.88 3.60
CA GLY A 110 -4.57 -14.85 2.51
C GLY A 110 -3.30 -14.79 1.65
N ALA A 111 -2.94 -15.91 1.01
CA ALA A 111 -1.81 -15.96 0.08
C ALA A 111 -1.99 -14.99 -1.08
N LEU A 112 -0.88 -14.34 -1.49
CA LEU A 112 -0.85 -13.43 -2.62
C LEU A 112 -0.36 -14.14 -3.89
N THR A 113 -1.01 -13.81 -5.00
CA THR A 113 -0.58 -14.17 -6.35
C THR A 113 0.00 -12.94 -7.03
N GLN A 114 1.19 -13.11 -7.61
CA GLN A 114 1.89 -12.09 -8.37
C GLN A 114 1.48 -12.13 -9.83
N LEU A 115 1.05 -10.97 -10.34
CA LEU A 115 0.67 -10.73 -11.72
C LEU A 115 1.67 -9.77 -12.36
N LYS A 116 1.99 -10.00 -13.62
CA LYS A 116 2.89 -9.15 -14.41
C LYS A 116 2.11 -8.46 -15.52
N GLU A 117 1.98 -7.14 -15.41
CA GLU A 117 1.30 -6.27 -16.38
C GLU A 117 2.34 -5.38 -17.07
N GLY A 118 2.91 -5.91 -18.16
CA GLY A 118 4.00 -5.25 -18.87
C GLY A 118 5.27 -5.13 -18.00
N LYS A 119 5.55 -3.91 -17.51
CA LYS A 119 6.68 -3.60 -16.62
C LYS A 119 6.28 -3.51 -15.14
N ILE A 120 4.97 -3.52 -14.84
CA ILE A 120 4.44 -3.34 -13.50
C ILE A 120 4.18 -4.70 -12.87
N MET A 121 4.55 -4.84 -11.60
CA MET A 121 4.26 -6.01 -10.78
C MET A 121 3.08 -5.70 -9.85
N ARG A 122 2.05 -6.54 -9.89
CA ARG A 122 0.89 -6.44 -8.99
C ARG A 122 0.74 -7.71 -8.17
N PHE A 123 0.21 -7.58 -6.97
CA PHE A 123 -0.10 -8.67 -6.07
C PHE A 123 -1.59 -8.67 -5.80
N ARG A 124 -2.23 -9.83 -5.86
CA ARG A 124 -3.66 -9.96 -5.55
C ARG A 124 -3.91 -11.12 -4.61
N CYS A 125 -4.79 -10.92 -3.63
CA CYS A 125 -5.30 -12.02 -2.81
C CYS A 125 -6.55 -12.62 -3.44
N HIS A 126 -6.94 -13.79 -2.94
CA HIS A 126 -8.14 -14.50 -3.41
C HIS A 126 -9.46 -13.79 -3.06
N THR A 127 -9.44 -12.83 -2.14
CA THR A 127 -10.62 -12.02 -1.76
C THR A 127 -10.73 -10.73 -2.57
N GLY A 128 -9.75 -10.41 -3.43
CA GLY A 128 -9.79 -9.26 -4.35
C GLY A 128 -8.92 -8.06 -3.98
N HIS A 129 -8.30 -8.02 -2.80
CA HIS A 129 -7.32 -6.98 -2.45
C HIS A 129 -6.14 -7.00 -3.42
N ALA A 130 -5.66 -5.81 -3.77
CA ALA A 130 -4.67 -5.64 -4.83
C ALA A 130 -3.65 -4.58 -4.45
N PHE A 131 -2.38 -4.91 -4.65
CA PHE A 131 -1.26 -4.06 -4.26
C PHE A 131 -0.27 -3.95 -5.41
N THR A 132 0.33 -2.78 -5.57
CA THR A 132 1.63 -2.66 -6.25
C THR A 132 2.74 -3.11 -5.30
N ILE A 133 3.96 -3.29 -5.80
CA ILE A 133 5.09 -3.63 -4.94
C ILE A 133 5.37 -2.54 -3.88
N SER A 134 5.23 -1.26 -4.24
CA SER A 134 5.43 -0.13 -3.33
C SER A 134 4.35 -0.11 -2.25
N ALA A 135 3.08 -0.27 -2.62
CA ALA A 135 1.98 -0.33 -1.68
C ALA A 135 2.08 -1.55 -0.75
N LEU A 136 2.39 -2.74 -1.30
CA LEU A 136 2.54 -3.94 -0.49
C LEU A 136 3.65 -3.79 0.56
N LEU A 137 4.79 -3.20 0.18
CA LEU A 137 5.87 -2.96 1.13
C LEU A 137 5.46 -1.99 2.24
N ALA A 138 4.77 -0.90 1.88
CA ALA A 138 4.28 0.08 2.84
C ALA A 138 3.33 -0.57 3.86
N GLU A 139 2.31 -1.28 3.37
CA GLU A 139 1.33 -2.00 4.20
C GLU A 139 1.99 -3.07 5.08
N VAL A 140 2.96 -3.82 4.56
CA VAL A 140 3.72 -4.79 5.37
C VAL A 140 4.46 -4.06 6.49
N THR A 141 5.11 -2.93 6.21
CA THR A 141 5.85 -2.17 7.24
C THR A 141 4.95 -1.45 8.23
N GLU A 142 3.77 -0.99 7.81
CA GLU A 142 2.75 -0.40 8.66
C GLU A 142 2.15 -1.46 9.59
N SER A 143 1.89 -2.67 9.08
CA SER A 143 1.41 -3.78 9.91
C SER A 143 2.42 -4.18 11.01
N VAL A 144 3.72 -3.97 10.81
CA VAL A 144 4.73 -4.17 11.87
C VAL A 144 4.53 -3.15 12.98
N GLU A 145 4.31 -1.88 12.65
CA GLU A 145 4.05 -0.84 13.65
C GLU A 145 2.80 -1.14 14.47
N ASP A 146 1.69 -1.50 13.83
CA ASP A 146 0.45 -1.90 14.50
C ASP A 146 0.65 -3.08 15.45
N ASN A 147 1.40 -4.10 15.01
CA ASN A 147 1.70 -5.27 15.83
C ASN A 147 2.56 -4.91 17.06
N LEU A 148 3.51 -3.97 16.91
CA LEU A 148 4.31 -3.48 18.03
C LEU A 148 3.44 -2.70 19.03
N TRP A 149 2.53 -1.84 18.58
CA TRP A 149 1.58 -1.15 19.45
C TRP A 149 0.71 -2.13 20.23
N GLN A 150 0.19 -3.17 19.57
CA GLN A 150 -0.60 -4.21 20.22
C GLN A 150 0.22 -4.97 21.27
N ALA A 151 1.45 -5.36 20.94
CA ALA A 151 2.36 -6.04 21.87
C ALA A 151 2.69 -5.17 23.08
N MET A 152 2.98 -3.88 22.87
CA MET A 152 3.24 -2.92 23.94
C MET A 152 2.05 -2.82 24.89
N ARG A 153 0.84 -2.63 24.35
CA ARG A 153 -0.39 -2.58 25.13
C ARG A 153 -0.58 -3.84 25.98
N SER A 154 -0.38 -5.02 25.39
CA SER A 154 -0.51 -6.28 26.13
C SER A 154 0.53 -6.46 27.24
N LEU A 155 1.75 -5.94 27.07
CA LEU A 155 2.76 -5.92 28.13
C LEU A 155 2.38 -4.95 29.26
N GLU A 156 1.84 -3.78 28.94
CA GLU A 156 1.36 -2.81 29.92
C GLU A 156 0.17 -3.35 30.71
N GLU A 157 -0.79 -3.99 30.05
CA GLU A 157 -1.91 -4.68 30.71
C GLU A 157 -1.45 -5.80 31.64
N SER A 158 -0.44 -6.57 31.19
CA SER A 158 0.19 -7.60 32.01
C SER A 158 0.89 -7.00 33.24
N ASN A 159 1.59 -5.88 33.08
CA ASN A 159 2.22 -5.14 34.19
C ASN A 159 1.16 -4.71 35.22
N MET A 160 0.09 -4.06 34.79
CA MET A 160 -0.99 -3.61 35.68
C MET A 160 -1.61 -4.76 36.48
N LEU A 161 -1.84 -5.90 35.84
CA LEU A 161 -2.40 -7.08 36.51
C LEU A 161 -1.43 -7.65 37.55
N LEU A 162 -0.14 -7.74 37.23
CA LEU A 162 0.89 -8.21 38.15
C LEU A 162 1.07 -7.27 39.35
N GLU A 163 1.03 -5.95 39.14
CA GLU A 163 1.04 -4.98 40.24
C GLU A 163 -0.16 -5.17 41.17
N LYS A 164 -1.36 -5.36 40.60
CA LYS A 164 -2.59 -5.59 41.37
C LYS A 164 -2.51 -6.87 42.20
N LEU A 165 -1.95 -7.95 41.66
CA LEU A 165 -1.71 -9.19 42.40
C LEU A 165 -0.68 -9.00 43.50
N GLY A 166 0.43 -8.30 43.23
CA GLY A 166 1.44 -8.00 44.24
C GLY A 166 0.86 -7.20 45.41
N GLN A 167 0.02 -6.20 45.13
CA GLN A 167 -0.69 -5.43 46.16
C GLN A 167 -1.67 -6.29 46.97
N HIS A 168 -2.35 -7.25 46.33
CA HIS A 168 -3.25 -8.17 47.01
C HIS A 168 -2.50 -9.06 48.00
N PHE A 169 -1.42 -9.74 47.55
CA PHE A 169 -0.60 -10.58 48.43
C PHE A 169 0.09 -9.78 49.54
N THR A 170 0.47 -8.53 49.28
CA THR A 170 0.97 -7.62 50.32
C THR A 170 -0.06 -7.44 51.44
N LYS A 171 -1.34 -7.25 51.10
CA LYS A 171 -2.44 -7.07 52.06
C LYS A 171 -2.74 -8.36 52.85
N GLU A 172 -2.50 -9.52 52.25
CA GLU A 172 -2.67 -10.83 52.91
C GLU A 172 -1.47 -11.24 53.77
N GLY A 173 -0.40 -10.43 53.81
CA GLY A 173 0.83 -10.74 54.56
C GLY A 173 1.74 -11.76 53.87
N GLN A 174 1.45 -12.13 52.62
CA GLN A 174 2.22 -13.06 51.79
C GLN A 174 3.34 -12.30 51.06
N ILE A 175 4.39 -11.94 51.79
CA ILE A 175 5.44 -11.02 51.32
C ILE A 175 6.27 -11.61 50.16
N GLY A 176 6.57 -12.92 50.21
CA GLY A 176 7.38 -13.56 49.16
C GLY A 176 6.66 -13.60 47.81
N GLU A 177 5.37 -13.91 47.82
CA GLU A 177 4.50 -13.88 46.66
C GLU A 177 4.36 -12.44 46.13
N ALA A 178 4.15 -11.47 47.01
CA ALA A 178 4.06 -10.06 46.65
C ALA A 178 5.33 -9.57 45.91
N GLU A 179 6.51 -9.89 46.43
CA GLU A 179 7.80 -9.52 45.83
C GLU A 179 8.02 -10.18 44.46
N LEU A 180 7.61 -11.45 44.32
CA LEU A 180 7.67 -12.17 43.05
C LEU A 180 6.81 -11.48 41.97
N PHE A 181 5.57 -11.12 42.30
CA PHE A 181 4.67 -10.44 41.35
C PHE A 181 5.16 -9.03 41.00
N GLN A 182 5.65 -8.26 41.97
CA GLN A 182 6.26 -6.95 41.72
C GLN A 182 7.49 -7.05 40.82
N THR A 183 8.35 -8.05 41.04
CA THR A 183 9.53 -8.28 40.18
C THR A 183 9.11 -8.56 38.73
N LYS A 184 8.08 -9.41 38.53
CA LYS A 184 7.55 -9.70 37.19
C LYS A 184 6.91 -8.46 36.54
N ALA A 185 6.19 -7.65 37.31
CA ALA A 185 5.62 -6.39 36.85
C ALA A 185 6.71 -5.47 36.28
N GLN A 186 7.78 -5.25 37.04
CA GLN A 186 8.93 -4.46 36.58
C GLN A 186 9.59 -5.02 35.32
N GLN A 187 9.61 -6.35 35.12
CA GLN A 187 10.09 -6.96 33.88
C GLN A 187 9.19 -6.62 32.69
N MET A 188 7.85 -6.71 32.85
CA MET A 188 6.89 -6.33 31.81
C MET A 188 7.02 -4.85 31.45
N ALA A 189 7.15 -3.96 32.44
CA ALA A 189 7.36 -2.53 32.20
C ALA A 189 8.65 -2.23 31.42
N LYS A 190 9.74 -2.95 31.72
CA LYS A 190 11.00 -2.83 30.96
C LYS A 190 10.84 -3.30 29.51
N GLN A 191 10.14 -4.42 29.28
CA GLN A 191 9.88 -4.92 27.93
C GLN A 191 8.98 -3.98 27.13
N ALA A 192 7.91 -3.45 27.74
CA ALA A 192 7.02 -2.47 27.09
C ALA A 192 7.81 -1.25 26.61
N ARG A 193 8.75 -0.76 27.41
CA ARG A 193 9.61 0.37 27.04
C ARG A 193 10.52 0.09 25.85
N LEU A 194 11.06 -1.12 25.74
CA LEU A 194 11.86 -1.51 24.57
C LEU A 194 11.01 -1.52 23.29
N ILE A 195 9.77 -1.98 23.37
CA ILE A 195 8.84 -1.96 22.23
C ILE A 195 8.46 -0.52 21.88
N HIS A 196 8.15 0.30 22.87
CA HIS A 196 7.87 1.72 22.69
C HIS A 196 9.00 2.41 21.90
N ASP A 197 10.25 2.22 22.32
CA ASP A 197 11.40 2.83 21.64
C ASP A 197 11.57 2.28 20.20
N ALA A 198 11.25 1.00 19.97
CA ALA A 198 11.27 0.40 18.64
C ALA A 198 10.21 0.97 17.69
N ILE A 199 9.01 1.28 18.19
CA ILE A 199 7.93 1.91 17.41
C ILE A 199 8.41 3.26 16.84
N PHE A 200 9.01 4.12 17.65
CA PHE A 200 9.49 5.43 17.19
C PHE A 200 10.70 5.36 16.25
N ALA A 201 11.40 4.22 16.22
CA ALA A 201 12.49 3.97 15.29
C ALA A 201 12.01 3.33 13.97
N GLN A 202 10.77 2.83 13.93
CA GLN A 202 10.20 2.16 12.78
C GLN A 202 9.96 3.16 11.63
N GLN A 203 10.18 2.70 10.41
CA GLN A 203 9.96 3.49 9.20
C GLN A 203 9.04 2.73 8.25
N ILE A 204 8.02 3.42 7.73
CA ILE A 204 7.23 2.92 6.62
C ILE A 204 8.12 2.95 5.37
N LEU A 205 8.25 1.81 4.71
CA LEU A 205 9.10 1.65 3.52
C LEU A 205 8.23 1.53 2.27
N SER A 206 8.67 2.12 1.18
CA SER A 206 8.08 1.90 -0.15
C SER A 206 9.18 1.69 -1.18
N ALA A 207 8.88 0.99 -2.27
CA ALA A 207 9.86 0.85 -3.36
C ALA A 207 10.09 2.19 -4.09
N ASP A 208 9.22 3.17 -3.86
CA ASP A 208 9.29 4.54 -4.36
C ASP A 208 10.35 5.39 -3.63
N VAL A 209 11.00 4.89 -2.57
CA VAL A 209 12.12 5.57 -1.87
C VAL A 209 13.30 5.89 -2.82
N ARG A 210 13.31 5.35 -4.05
CA ARG A 210 14.20 5.82 -5.13
C ARG A 210 13.86 7.22 -5.66
N LEU A 211 12.60 7.66 -5.60
CA LEU A 211 12.09 8.95 -6.08
C LEU A 211 12.42 10.10 -5.11
N ASP A 212 12.45 9.82 -3.80
CA ASP A 212 12.71 10.84 -2.77
C ASP A 212 14.17 11.34 -2.73
N LYS A 213 15.12 10.61 -3.35
CA LYS A 213 16.50 11.10 -3.50
C LYS A 213 16.61 12.35 -4.39
N GLN A 214 15.54 12.77 -5.08
CA GLN A 214 15.50 14.02 -5.84
C GLN A 214 14.87 15.20 -5.08
N HIS A 215 14.32 15.00 -3.87
CA HIS A 215 13.80 16.09 -3.05
C HIS A 215 14.65 16.26 -1.79
N THR A 216 15.74 17.03 -1.92
CA THR A 216 16.49 17.49 -0.75
C THR A 216 15.60 18.44 0.07
N PRO A 217 15.41 18.22 1.37
CA PRO A 217 14.70 19.19 2.20
C PRO A 217 15.52 20.48 2.23
N LYS A 218 14.93 21.58 1.74
CA LYS A 218 15.49 22.92 1.89
C LYS A 218 15.69 23.17 3.38
N LYS A 219 16.96 23.33 3.81
CA LYS A 219 17.33 23.79 5.14
C LYS A 219 16.49 25.01 5.52
N ALA A 220 15.67 24.89 6.56
CA ALA A 220 15.01 26.03 7.18
C ALA A 220 16.09 27.00 7.67
N ARG A 221 16.15 28.18 7.04
CA ARG A 221 16.92 29.32 7.54
C ARG A 221 16.28 29.76 8.85
N LYS A 222 17.04 29.69 9.95
CA LYS A 222 16.74 30.42 11.18
C LYS A 222 16.86 31.92 10.87
N GLY A 223 15.77 32.64 11.06
CA GLY A 223 15.72 34.09 11.24
C GLY A 223 15.07 34.35 12.58
#